data_AF-A0A933P5P8-F1
#
_entry.id   AF-A0A933P5P8-F1
#
_cell.length_a   1.000
_cell.length_b   1.000
_cell.length_c   1.000
_cell.angle_alpha   90.00
_cell.angle_beta   90.00
_cell.angle_gamma   90.00
#
_symmetry.space_group_name_H-M   'P 1'
#
loop_
_entity.id
_entity.type
_entity.pdbx_description
1 polymer ?
#
loop_
_entity_poly.entity_id
_entity_poly.type
_entity_poly.pdbx_seq_one_letter_code
_entity_poly.pdbx_strand_id
1 'polypeptide(L)'
;MEASVYDDPAFLRRLADAVRSVRVGPAAEPSTMTGPLVGPPSPKLARALTELDEDESWLVEPGCLDAAANLWSPGVRLGVRPSSWFHRTECFGPVLGLMRADDLDHAIELQNAGEFGLTGGIQSLDESEVAHWLERVEVGNAYVNRHITGAVVQRQPFGGWKRSSVGCGPKAGGPDYVEAFGTWAGGPRTADTEDDFRRVWREYFTAEHDPSELVCERNVLRYRPLPAVDLVVGEDAPDWQVAIARMAAAVAGVPLRSGAERVRVLGAVDDERLAAWFAADVEVDRTPVVADARVELRRWVREQSISETRHRHGRLLD
;
A
#
# COMPACT_ATOMS: atom_id res chain seq x y z
N MET A 1 -12.15 -13.23 -1.93
CA MET A 1 -12.19 -14.42 -1.04
C MET A 1 -12.42 -15.62 -1.93
N GLU A 2 -11.62 -16.67 -1.79
CA GLU A 2 -11.79 -17.89 -2.57
C GLU A 2 -13.16 -18.53 -2.37
N ALA A 3 -13.64 -19.18 -3.43
CA ALA A 3 -14.94 -19.84 -3.50
C ALA A 3 -15.23 -20.73 -2.30
N SER A 4 -14.24 -21.51 -1.86
CA SER A 4 -14.35 -22.46 -0.74
C SER A 4 -14.77 -21.80 0.59
N VAL A 5 -14.40 -20.53 0.81
CA VAL A 5 -14.76 -19.76 2.01
C VAL A 5 -15.95 -18.85 1.74
N TYR A 6 -16.03 -18.26 0.54
CA TYR A 6 -17.14 -17.39 0.15
C TYR A 6 -18.48 -18.13 0.14
N ASP A 7 -18.48 -19.35 -0.39
CA ASP A 7 -19.67 -20.17 -0.53
C ASP A 7 -20.00 -20.95 0.76
N ASP A 8 -19.16 -20.88 1.82
CA ASP A 8 -19.39 -21.54 3.11
C ASP A 8 -20.44 -20.80 3.96
N PRO A 9 -21.63 -21.39 4.19
CA PRO A 9 -22.65 -20.76 5.01
C PRO A 9 -22.22 -20.57 6.48
N ALA A 10 -21.29 -21.38 6.99
CA ALA A 10 -20.80 -21.23 8.35
C ALA A 10 -19.90 -20.00 8.51
N PHE A 11 -19.05 -19.69 7.52
CA PHE A 11 -18.28 -18.45 7.49
C PHE A 11 -19.20 -17.23 7.42
N LEU A 12 -20.14 -17.19 6.46
CA LEU A 12 -21.05 -16.06 6.30
C LEU A 12 -21.90 -15.80 7.54
N ARG A 13 -22.40 -16.86 8.21
CA ARG A 13 -23.12 -16.73 9.48
C ARG A 13 -22.25 -16.11 10.58
N ARG A 14 -21.03 -16.63 10.79
CA ARG A 14 -20.11 -16.12 11.83
C ARG A 14 -19.73 -14.67 11.57
N LEU A 15 -19.48 -14.30 10.31
CA LEU A 15 -19.20 -12.92 9.94
C LEU A 15 -20.40 -12.01 10.24
N ALA A 16 -21.60 -12.42 9.83
CA ALA A 16 -22.81 -11.65 10.08
C ALA A 16 -23.08 -11.47 11.59
N ASP A 17 -22.91 -12.52 12.38
CA ASP A 17 -23.07 -12.46 13.85
C ASP A 17 -22.03 -11.53 14.49
N ALA A 18 -20.76 -11.62 14.07
CA ALA A 18 -19.71 -10.74 14.55
C ALA A 18 -20.01 -9.27 14.22
N VAL A 19 -20.43 -8.97 12.99
CA VAL A 19 -20.77 -7.60 12.57
C VAL A 19 -22.00 -7.07 13.32
N ARG A 20 -23.06 -7.87 13.49
CA ARG A 20 -24.25 -7.47 14.26
C ARG A 20 -23.97 -7.26 15.75
N SER A 21 -22.93 -7.90 16.29
CA SER A 21 -22.53 -7.75 17.70
C SER A 21 -21.78 -6.45 17.99
N VAL A 22 -21.36 -5.70 16.96
CA VAL A 22 -20.65 -4.43 17.12
C VAL A 22 -21.57 -3.39 17.76
N ARG A 23 -21.20 -2.94 18.96
CA ARG A 23 -21.92 -1.87 19.66
C ARG A 23 -21.51 -0.50 19.11
N VAL A 24 -22.44 0.16 18.43
CA VAL A 24 -22.28 1.52 17.92
C VAL A 24 -22.85 2.54 18.92
N GLY A 25 -22.13 3.63 19.16
CA GLY A 25 -22.55 4.65 20.12
C GLY A 25 -21.60 5.84 20.20
N PRO A 26 -21.81 6.75 21.15
CA PRO A 26 -20.89 7.87 21.39
C PRO A 26 -19.49 7.38 21.78
N ALA A 27 -18.45 8.07 21.32
CA ALA A 27 -17.06 7.70 21.59
C ALA A 27 -16.67 7.80 23.07
N ALA A 28 -17.40 8.59 23.87
CA ALA A 28 -17.17 8.73 25.30
C ALA A 28 -17.74 7.56 26.14
N GLU A 29 -18.58 6.72 25.54
CA GLU A 29 -19.19 5.58 26.23
C GLU A 29 -18.25 4.37 26.21
N PRO A 30 -17.79 3.83 27.36
CA PRO A 30 -16.82 2.73 27.40
C PRO A 30 -17.27 1.43 26.73
N SER A 31 -18.59 1.26 26.56
CA SER A 31 -19.17 0.08 25.89
C SER A 31 -19.18 0.18 24.36
N THR A 32 -18.95 1.38 23.80
CA THR A 32 -18.92 1.60 22.36
C THR A 32 -17.70 0.93 21.74
N MET A 33 -17.94 0.11 20.71
CA MET A 33 -16.88 -0.49 19.88
C MET A 33 -16.59 0.37 18.65
N THR A 34 -17.62 0.97 18.06
CA THR A 34 -17.51 1.84 16.88
C THR A 34 -18.20 3.18 17.16
N GLY A 35 -17.43 4.27 17.05
CA GLY A 35 -17.92 5.63 17.25
C GLY A 35 -18.78 6.16 16.08
N PRO A 36 -19.27 7.40 16.19
CA PRO A 36 -19.98 8.06 15.11
C PRO A 36 -19.08 8.35 13.91
N LEU A 37 -19.72 8.57 12.75
CA LEU A 37 -19.03 9.20 11.63
C LEU A 37 -18.62 10.63 12.01
N VAL A 38 -17.56 11.15 11.41
CA VAL A 38 -17.08 12.53 11.66
C VAL A 38 -18.13 13.60 11.32
N GLY A 39 -19.04 13.28 10.41
CA GLY A 39 -20.14 14.12 9.96
C GLY A 39 -21.18 13.30 9.18
N PRO A 40 -22.18 13.96 8.57
CA PRO A 40 -23.17 13.28 7.74
C PRO A 40 -22.50 12.49 6.61
N PRO A 41 -23.07 11.35 6.17
CA PRO A 41 -22.51 10.58 5.06
C PRO A 41 -22.31 11.43 3.81
N SER A 42 -21.10 11.43 3.26
CA SER A 42 -20.82 11.99 1.93
C SER A 42 -21.67 11.27 0.86
N PRO A 43 -21.87 11.83 -0.34
CA PRO A 43 -22.68 11.17 -1.38
C PRO A 43 -22.24 9.73 -1.69
N LYS A 44 -20.93 9.47 -1.76
CA LYS A 44 -20.40 8.12 -1.95
C LYS A 44 -20.68 7.21 -0.74
N LEU A 45 -20.56 7.72 0.49
CA LEU A 45 -20.84 6.93 1.68
C LEU A 45 -22.34 6.67 1.85
N ALA A 46 -23.19 7.66 1.55
CA ALA A 46 -24.64 7.50 1.58
C ALA A 46 -25.07 6.36 0.64
N ARG A 47 -24.63 6.40 -0.63
CA ARG A 47 -24.84 5.30 -1.58
C ARG A 47 -24.33 3.96 -1.03
N ALA A 48 -23.13 3.96 -0.45
CA ALA A 48 -22.56 2.76 0.15
C ALA A 48 -23.38 2.21 1.34
N LEU A 49 -24.15 3.04 2.03
CA LEU A 49 -24.96 2.65 3.17
C LEU A 49 -26.38 2.22 2.78
N THR A 50 -26.91 2.69 1.66
CA THR A 50 -28.35 2.57 1.34
C THR A 50 -28.67 1.87 0.02
N GLU A 51 -27.72 1.73 -0.90
CA GLU A 51 -27.97 1.25 -2.26
C GLU A 51 -27.08 0.06 -2.62
N LEU A 52 -27.61 -0.93 -3.32
CA LEU A 52 -26.85 -2.08 -3.85
C LEU A 52 -26.75 -1.98 -5.37
N ASP A 53 -25.63 -2.42 -5.93
CA ASP A 53 -25.53 -2.62 -7.38
C ASP A 53 -26.33 -3.89 -7.78
N GLU A 54 -26.59 -4.07 -9.08
CA GLU A 54 -27.24 -5.29 -9.59
C GLU A 54 -26.42 -6.54 -9.20
N ASP A 55 -27.13 -7.60 -8.80
CA ASP A 55 -26.62 -8.87 -8.25
C ASP A 55 -26.00 -8.79 -6.85
N GLU A 56 -25.95 -7.62 -6.22
CA GLU A 56 -25.55 -7.49 -4.82
C GLU A 56 -26.72 -7.73 -3.85
N SER A 57 -26.39 -8.17 -2.64
CA SER A 57 -27.36 -8.32 -1.54
C SER A 57 -26.73 -7.97 -0.20
N TRP A 58 -27.53 -7.62 0.80
CA TRP A 58 -27.05 -7.41 2.16
C TRP A 58 -26.94 -8.74 2.91
N LEU A 59 -25.73 -9.09 3.36
CA LEU A 59 -25.56 -10.07 4.45
C LEU A 59 -25.95 -9.42 5.79
N VAL A 60 -25.54 -8.16 5.98
CA VAL A 60 -25.96 -7.29 7.07
C VAL A 60 -26.24 -5.92 6.46
N GLU A 61 -27.48 -5.45 6.55
CA GLU A 61 -27.85 -4.13 6.05
C GLU A 61 -27.45 -3.05 7.08
N PRO A 62 -26.71 -2.00 6.67
CA PRO A 62 -26.46 -0.84 7.53
C PRO A 62 -27.77 -0.13 7.90
N GLY A 63 -27.86 0.35 9.15
CA GLY A 63 -29.00 1.12 9.63
C GLY A 63 -28.55 2.46 10.19
N CYS A 64 -29.27 3.52 9.86
CA CYS A 64 -29.13 4.81 10.52
C CYS A 64 -29.72 4.71 11.94
N LEU A 65 -28.87 4.74 12.96
CA LEU A 65 -29.27 4.61 14.36
C LEU A 65 -29.68 5.96 14.96
N ASP A 66 -28.94 7.01 14.60
CA ASP A 66 -29.23 8.39 14.96
C ASP A 66 -28.57 9.32 13.93
N ALA A 67 -29.40 9.95 13.09
CA ALA A 67 -28.93 10.86 12.05
C ALA A 67 -28.31 12.15 12.63
N ALA A 68 -28.81 12.64 13.76
CA ALA A 68 -28.29 13.86 14.39
C ALA A 68 -26.91 13.62 15.01
N ALA A 69 -26.65 12.40 15.49
CA ALA A 69 -25.37 11.98 16.04
C ALA A 69 -24.44 11.31 15.01
N ASN A 70 -24.84 11.20 13.74
CA ASN A 70 -24.12 10.47 12.68
C ASN A 70 -23.79 9.01 13.05
N LEU A 71 -24.70 8.33 13.73
CA LEU A 71 -24.54 6.94 14.13
C LEU A 71 -25.15 6.01 13.08
N TRP A 72 -24.33 5.11 12.55
CA TRP A 72 -24.71 4.09 11.58
C TRP A 72 -24.19 2.72 12.03
N SER A 73 -25.04 1.69 11.97
CA SER A 73 -24.59 0.32 12.16
C SER A 73 -23.74 -0.13 10.96
N PRO A 74 -22.78 -1.04 11.17
CA PRO A 74 -22.00 -1.58 10.07
C PRO A 74 -22.85 -2.46 9.15
N GLY A 75 -22.45 -2.58 7.88
CA GLY A 75 -23.07 -3.51 6.95
C GLY A 75 -22.06 -4.26 6.07
N VAL A 76 -22.56 -5.33 5.46
CA VAL A 76 -21.79 -6.26 4.64
C VAL A 76 -22.55 -6.56 3.35
N ARG A 77 -21.95 -6.22 2.21
CA ARG A 77 -22.43 -6.55 0.86
C ARG A 77 -21.92 -7.92 0.44
N LEU A 78 -22.78 -8.71 -0.17
CA LEU A 78 -22.44 -9.90 -0.93
C LEU A 78 -22.54 -9.59 -2.43
N GLY A 79 -21.75 -10.30 -3.23
CA GLY A 79 -21.83 -10.23 -4.68
C GLY A 79 -21.12 -9.02 -5.29
N VAL A 80 -20.19 -8.39 -4.55
CA VAL A 80 -19.42 -7.27 -5.10
C VAL A 80 -18.63 -7.77 -6.31
N ARG A 81 -18.93 -7.22 -7.48
CA ARG A 81 -18.36 -7.68 -8.75
C ARG A 81 -17.02 -6.98 -9.05
N PRO A 82 -16.11 -7.64 -9.78
CA PRO A 82 -14.90 -6.99 -10.28
C PRO A 82 -15.25 -5.74 -11.06
N SER A 83 -14.54 -4.66 -10.76
CA SER A 83 -14.77 -3.32 -11.35
C SER A 83 -16.16 -2.71 -11.13
N SER A 84 -16.99 -3.24 -10.22
CA SER A 84 -18.21 -2.56 -9.78
C SER A 84 -17.90 -1.23 -9.10
N TRP A 85 -18.93 -0.40 -8.89
CA TRP A 85 -18.74 0.89 -8.25
C TRP A 85 -18.14 0.74 -6.85
N PHE A 86 -18.61 -0.23 -6.05
CA PHE A 86 -18.11 -0.46 -4.70
C PHE A 86 -16.67 -0.98 -4.68
N HIS A 87 -16.27 -1.82 -5.65
CA HIS A 87 -14.89 -2.29 -5.79
C HIS A 87 -13.91 -1.14 -6.10
N ARG A 88 -14.34 -0.14 -6.87
CA ARG A 88 -13.50 0.98 -7.33
C ARG A 88 -13.54 2.20 -6.42
N THR A 89 -14.46 2.26 -5.45
CA THR A 89 -14.74 3.48 -4.68
C THR A 89 -14.49 3.29 -3.19
N GLU A 90 -13.49 4.00 -2.67
CA GLU A 90 -13.28 4.08 -1.23
C GLU A 90 -14.36 4.94 -0.56
N CYS A 91 -15.23 4.30 0.22
CA CYS A 91 -16.41 4.96 0.79
C CYS A 91 -16.16 5.61 2.17
N PHE A 92 -15.05 5.30 2.85
CA PHE A 92 -14.69 5.86 4.18
C PHE A 92 -15.80 5.72 5.24
N GLY A 93 -16.35 4.52 5.41
CA GLY A 93 -17.35 4.25 6.43
C GLY A 93 -17.53 2.76 6.71
N PRO A 94 -18.49 2.39 7.55
CA PRO A 94 -18.60 1.04 8.13
C PRO A 94 -19.29 0.05 7.18
N VAL A 95 -18.81 -0.05 5.94
CA VAL A 95 -19.36 -0.94 4.91
C VAL A 95 -18.26 -1.86 4.39
N LEU A 96 -18.47 -3.16 4.53
CA LEU A 96 -17.60 -4.21 3.99
C LEU A 96 -18.23 -4.79 2.73
N GLY A 97 -17.42 -5.07 1.71
CA GLY A 97 -17.85 -5.77 0.49
C GLY A 97 -17.15 -7.12 0.36
N LEU A 98 -17.92 -8.18 0.11
CA LEU A 98 -17.37 -9.50 -0.17
C LEU A 98 -17.36 -9.76 -1.68
N MET A 99 -16.17 -10.07 -2.19
CA MET A 99 -15.95 -10.51 -3.56
C MET A 99 -15.59 -11.99 -3.56
N ARG A 100 -16.20 -12.75 -4.47
CA ARG A 100 -15.87 -14.15 -4.72
C ARG A 100 -14.77 -14.24 -5.78
N ALA A 101 -13.72 -14.99 -5.48
CA ALA A 101 -12.64 -15.34 -6.40
C ALA A 101 -12.64 -16.86 -6.60
N ASP A 102 -12.16 -17.31 -7.76
CA ASP A 102 -12.14 -18.75 -8.07
C ASP A 102 -10.95 -19.46 -7.42
N ASP A 103 -9.82 -18.76 -7.31
CA ASP A 103 -8.58 -19.20 -6.68
C ASP A 103 -7.78 -17.99 -6.15
N LEU A 104 -6.59 -18.27 -5.59
CA LEU A 104 -5.70 -17.24 -5.04
C LEU A 104 -5.17 -16.27 -6.10
N ASP A 105 -4.88 -16.72 -7.32
CA ASP A 105 -4.40 -15.85 -8.40
C ASP A 105 -5.47 -14.84 -8.80
N HIS A 106 -6.71 -15.30 -9.01
CA HIS A 106 -7.84 -14.41 -9.26
C HIS A 106 -8.06 -13.46 -8.07
N ALA A 107 -7.93 -13.92 -6.82
CA ALA A 107 -8.07 -13.05 -5.65
C ALA A 107 -7.00 -11.93 -5.60
N ILE A 108 -5.75 -12.24 -5.97
CA ILE A 108 -4.65 -11.26 -6.06
C ILE A 108 -4.93 -10.27 -7.21
N GLU A 109 -5.39 -10.74 -8.36
CA GLU A 109 -5.78 -9.88 -9.48
C GLU A 109 -6.87 -8.89 -9.08
N LEU A 110 -7.91 -9.35 -8.36
CA LEU A 110 -8.97 -8.48 -7.84
C LEU A 110 -8.42 -7.46 -6.86
N GLN A 111 -7.56 -7.88 -5.92
CA GLN A 111 -6.95 -6.97 -4.95
C GLN A 111 -6.09 -5.88 -5.62
N ASN A 112 -5.29 -6.27 -6.61
CA ASN A 112 -4.38 -5.36 -7.30
C ASN A 112 -5.09 -4.50 -8.36
N ALA A 113 -6.28 -4.89 -8.81
CA ALA A 113 -7.02 -4.14 -9.82
C ALA A 113 -7.39 -2.73 -9.35
N GLY A 114 -7.51 -2.49 -8.04
CA GLY A 114 -7.78 -1.15 -7.49
C GLY A 114 -6.72 -0.11 -7.84
N GLU A 115 -7.13 1.16 -7.90
CA GLU A 115 -6.22 2.28 -8.14
C GLU A 115 -5.33 2.62 -6.92
N PHE A 116 -5.60 1.96 -5.79
CA PHE A 116 -4.96 2.18 -4.51
C PHE A 116 -4.10 0.97 -4.14
N GLY A 117 -3.07 1.20 -3.33
CA GLY A 117 -2.13 0.19 -2.87
C GLY A 117 -1.66 0.47 -1.44
N LEU A 118 -2.57 0.82 -0.54
CA LEU A 118 -2.21 1.23 0.83
C LEU A 118 -1.91 0.03 1.73
N THR A 119 -2.95 -0.71 2.10
CA THR A 119 -2.85 -1.90 2.94
C THR A 119 -3.50 -3.09 2.25
N GLY A 120 -2.99 -4.28 2.52
CA GLY A 120 -3.56 -5.53 2.05
C GLY A 120 -3.19 -6.66 2.98
N GLY A 121 -3.99 -7.73 3.01
CA GLY A 121 -3.65 -8.87 3.83
C GLY A 121 -4.22 -10.19 3.33
N ILE A 122 -3.54 -11.26 3.72
CA ILE A 122 -3.92 -12.64 3.46
C ILE A 122 -4.15 -13.36 4.80
N GLN A 123 -5.18 -14.21 4.82
CA GLN A 123 -5.47 -15.14 5.92
C GLN A 123 -5.33 -16.55 5.35
N SER A 124 -4.13 -17.13 5.46
CA SER A 124 -3.83 -18.50 5.03
C SER A 124 -2.78 -19.11 5.95
N LEU A 125 -2.94 -20.41 6.22
CA LEU A 125 -1.95 -21.21 6.95
C LEU A 125 -1.02 -21.98 6.02
N ASP A 126 -1.26 -21.91 4.71
CA ASP A 126 -0.38 -22.48 3.70
C ASP A 126 0.74 -21.49 3.39
N GLU A 127 1.98 -21.89 3.70
CA GLU A 127 3.15 -21.05 3.49
C GLU A 127 3.43 -20.76 2.01
N SER A 128 3.03 -21.68 1.11
CA SER A 128 3.19 -21.49 -0.33
C SER A 128 2.22 -20.43 -0.86
N GLU A 129 0.98 -20.39 -0.35
CA GLU A 129 0.00 -19.34 -0.66
C GLU A 129 0.48 -17.98 -0.14
N VAL A 130 0.99 -17.93 1.10
CA VAL A 130 1.54 -16.70 1.69
C VAL A 130 2.72 -16.18 0.89
N ALA A 131 3.67 -17.04 0.53
CA ALA A 131 4.82 -16.66 -0.29
C ALA A 131 4.39 -16.18 -1.68
N HIS A 132 3.45 -16.89 -2.31
CA HIS A 132 2.91 -16.52 -3.61
C HIS A 132 2.21 -15.17 -3.60
N TRP A 133 1.42 -14.89 -2.56
CA TRP A 133 0.75 -13.61 -2.34
C TRP A 133 1.76 -12.48 -2.07
N LEU A 134 2.74 -12.70 -1.20
CA LEU A 134 3.76 -11.69 -0.87
C LEU A 134 4.61 -11.28 -2.09
N GLU A 135 4.79 -12.16 -3.08
CA GLU A 135 5.54 -11.82 -4.29
C GLU A 135 4.73 -10.98 -5.29
N ARG A 136 3.39 -11.09 -5.27
CA ARG A 136 2.50 -10.48 -6.28
C ARG A 136 1.64 -9.33 -5.76
N VAL A 137 1.45 -9.21 -4.45
CA VAL A 137 0.58 -8.17 -3.89
C VAL A 137 1.17 -6.77 -4.11
N GLU A 138 0.34 -5.86 -4.59
CA GLU A 138 0.71 -4.47 -4.91
C GLU A 138 0.25 -3.49 -3.83
N VAL A 139 0.73 -3.69 -2.61
CA VAL A 139 0.43 -2.82 -1.46
C VAL A 139 1.70 -2.38 -0.75
N GLY A 140 1.68 -1.17 -0.20
CA GLY A 140 2.77 -0.68 0.63
C GLY A 140 2.85 -1.40 1.97
N ASN A 141 1.72 -1.72 2.61
CA ASN A 141 1.67 -2.42 3.90
C ASN A 141 0.92 -3.75 3.75
N ALA A 142 1.69 -4.84 3.80
CA ALA A 142 1.21 -6.22 3.68
C ALA A 142 1.09 -6.88 5.06
N TYR A 143 0.01 -7.61 5.29
CA TYR A 143 -0.29 -8.24 6.57
C TYR A 143 -0.68 -9.71 6.39
N VAL A 144 -0.04 -10.62 7.12
CA VAL A 144 -0.29 -12.05 7.06
C VAL A 144 -0.88 -12.52 8.38
N ASN A 145 -2.05 -13.16 8.31
CA ASN A 145 -2.74 -13.76 9.46
C ASN A 145 -3.03 -12.79 10.62
N ARG A 146 -3.43 -11.56 10.26
CA ARG A 146 -3.77 -10.48 11.19
C ARG A 146 -4.66 -9.41 10.53
N HIS A 147 -5.10 -8.42 11.31
CA HIS A 147 -5.79 -7.25 10.79
C HIS A 147 -4.82 -6.31 10.06
N ILE A 148 -5.33 -5.50 9.13
CA ILE A 148 -4.52 -4.65 8.23
C ILE A 148 -4.41 -3.18 8.69
N THR A 149 -4.92 -2.88 9.88
CA THR A 149 -4.93 -1.54 10.50
C THR A 149 -4.00 -1.50 11.73
N GLY A 150 -3.86 -0.34 12.37
CA GLY A 150 -3.09 -0.24 13.62
C GLY A 150 -1.58 -0.35 13.43
N ALA A 151 -1.05 0.18 12.32
CA ALA A 151 0.39 0.22 12.08
C ALA A 151 1.14 0.91 13.24
N VAL A 152 2.13 0.22 13.79
CA VAL A 152 3.00 0.73 14.85
C VAL A 152 4.27 1.28 14.24
N VAL A 153 4.67 2.48 14.66
CA VAL A 153 5.90 3.16 14.22
C VAL A 153 7.10 2.20 14.31
N GLN A 154 7.98 2.24 13.31
CA GLN A 154 9.16 1.38 13.14
C GLN A 154 8.89 -0.11 12.88
N ARG A 155 7.83 -0.69 13.45
CA ARG A 155 7.45 -2.09 13.16
C ARG A 155 6.79 -2.21 11.79
N GLN A 156 5.80 -1.36 11.52
CA GLN A 156 5.13 -1.30 10.24
C GLN A 156 5.15 0.15 9.74
N PRO A 157 6.30 0.68 9.26
CA PRO A 157 6.34 1.97 8.57
C PRO A 157 5.18 2.06 7.57
N PHE A 158 4.48 3.18 7.57
CA PHE A 158 3.17 3.29 6.93
C PHE A 158 3.21 4.18 5.69
N GLY A 159 2.69 3.67 4.58
CA GLY A 159 2.59 4.39 3.31
C GLY A 159 2.22 3.44 2.17
N GLY A 160 1.46 3.92 1.20
CA GLY A 160 0.95 3.10 0.11
C GLY A 160 1.70 3.26 -1.21
N TRP A 161 1.28 2.48 -2.19
CA TRP A 161 1.65 2.60 -3.60
C TRP A 161 0.47 3.14 -4.42
N LYS A 162 0.70 3.37 -5.72
CA LYS A 162 -0.32 3.89 -6.66
C LYS A 162 -0.90 5.21 -6.12
N ARG A 163 -2.21 5.41 -6.24
CA ARG A 163 -2.90 6.64 -5.79
C ARG A 163 -3.00 6.78 -4.26
N SER A 164 -2.47 5.84 -3.49
CA SER A 164 -2.41 5.93 -2.02
C SER A 164 -1.23 6.77 -1.51
N SER A 165 -0.36 7.25 -2.39
CA SER A 165 0.72 8.17 -2.08
C SER A 165 0.81 9.23 -3.17
N VAL A 166 1.30 10.41 -2.82
CA VAL A 166 1.65 11.47 -3.78
C VAL A 166 3.14 11.77 -3.60
N GLY A 167 3.89 11.66 -4.69
CA GLY A 167 5.33 11.89 -4.70
C GLY A 167 6.16 10.74 -4.15
N CYS A 168 7.48 10.94 -4.14
CA CYS A 168 8.50 9.96 -3.80
C CYS A 168 8.69 9.75 -2.30
N GLY A 169 7.62 9.95 -1.52
CA GLY A 169 7.64 9.96 -0.07
C GLY A 169 7.98 8.58 0.51
N PRO A 170 9.07 8.44 1.28
CA PRO A 170 9.29 7.25 2.12
C PRO A 170 8.15 7.06 3.13
N LYS A 171 8.07 5.88 3.74
CA LYS A 171 6.99 5.56 4.70
C LYS A 171 7.14 6.34 6.00
N ALA A 172 6.03 6.88 6.49
CA ALA A 172 5.98 7.52 7.80
C ALA A 172 6.32 6.51 8.91
N GLY A 173 7.13 6.93 9.87
CA GLY A 173 7.63 6.06 10.92
C GLY A 173 8.68 5.03 10.46
N GLY A 174 9.15 5.14 9.20
CA GLY A 174 10.30 4.42 8.66
C GLY A 174 11.60 5.21 8.77
N PRO A 175 12.75 4.56 8.49
CA PRO A 175 14.07 5.16 8.66
C PRO A 175 14.32 6.34 7.71
N ASP A 176 13.76 6.29 6.49
CA ASP A 176 14.03 7.27 5.44
C ASP A 176 13.12 8.52 5.53
N TYR A 177 12.12 8.56 6.43
CA TYR A 177 11.08 9.60 6.43
C TYR A 177 11.59 11.02 6.67
N VAL A 178 12.43 11.19 7.69
CA VAL A 178 12.99 12.51 8.05
C VAL A 178 13.87 13.05 6.93
N GLU A 179 14.58 12.17 6.22
CA GLU A 179 15.48 12.53 5.12
C GLU A 179 14.77 13.10 3.89
N ALA A 180 13.45 13.00 3.81
CA ALA A 180 12.65 13.61 2.75
C ALA A 180 12.39 15.11 2.98
N PHE A 181 12.60 15.63 4.20
CA PHE A 181 12.38 17.03 4.55
C PHE A 181 13.64 17.90 4.40
N GLY A 182 14.57 17.48 3.55
CA GLY A 182 15.79 18.21 3.24
C GLY A 182 16.29 17.90 1.83
N THR A 183 17.41 18.53 1.47
CA THR A 183 18.10 18.25 0.22
C THR A 183 19.44 17.60 0.50
N TRP A 184 19.79 16.64 -0.36
CA TRP A 184 21.09 15.99 -0.35
C TRP A 184 21.92 16.57 -1.48
N ALA A 185 23.20 16.83 -1.20
CA ALA A 185 24.16 17.31 -2.19
C ALA A 185 25.41 16.43 -2.13
N GLY A 186 25.97 16.11 -3.29
CA GLY A 186 27.14 15.25 -3.41
C GLY A 186 27.94 15.61 -4.65
N GLY A 187 29.22 15.25 -4.64
CA GLY A 187 30.15 15.47 -5.74
C GLY A 187 30.02 14.43 -6.86
N PRO A 188 30.82 14.57 -7.93
CA PRO A 188 30.82 13.66 -9.06
C PRO A 188 31.34 12.26 -8.70
N ARG A 189 31.17 11.34 -9.65
CA ARG A 189 31.67 9.95 -9.57
C ARG A 189 33.16 9.88 -9.24
N THR A 190 33.55 8.99 -8.34
CA THR A 190 34.94 8.57 -8.10
C THR A 190 35.18 7.21 -8.78
N ALA A 191 36.41 6.68 -8.72
CA ALA A 191 36.73 5.38 -9.31
C ALA A 191 35.87 4.24 -8.72
N ASP A 192 35.51 4.34 -7.44
CA ASP A 192 34.88 3.25 -6.68
C ASP A 192 33.33 3.33 -6.64
N THR A 193 32.73 4.36 -7.24
CA THR A 193 31.28 4.63 -7.09
C THR A 193 30.40 3.48 -7.59
N GLU A 194 30.76 2.82 -8.68
CA GLU A 194 29.95 1.72 -9.20
C GLU A 194 29.97 0.49 -8.30
N ASP A 195 31.14 0.18 -7.73
CA ASP A 195 31.30 -0.90 -6.77
C ASP A 195 30.56 -0.59 -5.45
N ASP A 196 30.55 0.67 -5.04
CA ASP A 196 29.77 1.13 -3.89
C ASP A 196 28.27 0.95 -4.09
N PHE A 197 27.72 1.35 -5.24
CA PHE A 197 26.31 1.13 -5.57
C PHE A 197 25.95 -0.36 -5.57
N ARG A 198 26.78 -1.22 -6.19
CA ARG A 198 26.56 -2.67 -6.19
C ARG A 198 26.61 -3.26 -4.79
N ARG A 199 27.53 -2.79 -3.95
CA ARG A 199 27.69 -3.24 -2.57
C ARG A 199 26.48 -2.83 -1.74
N VAL A 200 26.10 -1.54 -1.74
CA VAL A 200 24.94 -1.02 -0.99
C VAL A 200 23.64 -1.66 -1.46
N TRP A 201 23.48 -1.91 -2.76
CA TRP A 201 22.31 -2.66 -3.27
C TRP A 201 22.21 -4.04 -2.61
N ARG A 202 23.31 -4.81 -2.64
CA ARG A 202 23.38 -6.18 -2.10
C ARG A 202 23.25 -6.25 -0.58
N GLU A 203 23.80 -5.27 0.12
CA GLU A 203 23.88 -5.29 1.59
C GLU A 203 22.64 -4.65 2.23
N TYR A 204 22.01 -3.66 1.58
CA TYR A 204 20.93 -2.87 2.16
C TYR A 204 19.60 -3.05 1.44
N PHE A 205 19.53 -2.78 0.14
CA PHE A 205 18.25 -2.74 -0.58
C PHE A 205 17.67 -4.12 -0.89
N THR A 206 18.52 -5.16 -1.00
CA THR A 206 18.05 -6.55 -1.11
C THR A 206 17.83 -7.22 0.26
N ALA A 207 18.28 -6.59 1.35
CA ALA A 207 18.10 -7.13 2.69
C ALA A 207 16.70 -6.80 3.24
N GLU A 208 16.17 -7.70 4.04
CA GLU A 208 14.98 -7.45 4.87
C GLU A 208 15.41 -6.88 6.22
N HIS A 209 14.69 -5.86 6.70
CA HIS A 209 15.00 -5.15 7.93
C HIS A 209 13.86 -5.36 8.94
N ASP A 210 14.09 -6.15 9.99
CA ASP A 210 13.16 -6.29 11.12
C ASP A 210 13.81 -5.76 12.41
N PRO A 211 13.75 -4.44 12.65
CA PRO A 211 14.32 -3.84 13.86
C PRO A 211 13.50 -4.17 15.13
N SER A 212 12.34 -4.84 15.00
CA SER A 212 11.47 -5.12 16.13
C SER A 212 11.84 -6.41 16.85
N GLU A 213 12.38 -7.39 16.12
CA GLU A 213 12.83 -8.71 16.60
C GLU A 213 11.81 -9.39 17.53
N LEU A 214 10.51 -9.21 17.28
CA LEU A 214 9.47 -9.78 18.12
C LEU A 214 9.31 -11.28 17.84
N VAL A 215 9.27 -12.07 18.91
CA VAL A 215 9.09 -13.52 18.79
C VAL A 215 7.73 -13.92 18.20
N CYS A 216 6.68 -13.13 18.46
CA CYS A 216 5.31 -13.45 18.08
C CYS A 216 4.90 -12.90 16.70
N GLU A 217 5.70 -12.01 16.12
CA GLU A 217 5.33 -11.21 14.96
C GLU A 217 6.59 -10.81 14.19
N ARG A 218 6.71 -11.25 12.94
CA ARG A 218 7.77 -10.82 12.04
C ARG A 218 7.36 -9.53 11.36
N ASN A 219 8.21 -8.51 11.39
CA ASN A 219 7.92 -7.15 10.93
C ASN A 219 9.03 -6.64 10.03
N VAL A 220 8.93 -6.94 8.74
CA VAL A 220 9.97 -6.65 7.77
C VAL A 220 9.66 -5.36 7.02
N LEU A 221 10.62 -4.45 7.00
CA LEU A 221 10.75 -3.45 5.95
C LEU A 221 11.66 -4.01 4.84
N ARG A 222 11.18 -4.00 3.61
CA ARG A 222 11.96 -4.36 2.42
C ARG A 222 11.79 -3.31 1.32
N TYR A 223 12.66 -3.34 0.33
CA TYR A 223 12.62 -2.45 -0.83
C TYR A 223 12.33 -3.25 -2.10
N ARG A 224 11.34 -2.83 -2.88
CA ARG A 224 10.97 -3.46 -4.15
C ARG A 224 11.39 -2.54 -5.31
N PRO A 225 12.14 -3.03 -6.32
CA PRO A 225 12.44 -2.24 -7.51
C PRO A 225 11.18 -1.66 -8.15
N LEU A 226 11.28 -0.43 -8.66
CA LEU A 226 10.22 0.14 -9.50
C LEU A 226 10.08 -0.67 -10.80
N PRO A 227 8.86 -0.87 -11.31
CA PRO A 227 8.65 -1.63 -12.55
C PRO A 227 9.26 -0.93 -13.77
N ALA A 228 9.28 0.41 -13.78
CA ALA A 228 9.97 1.24 -14.77
C ALA A 228 10.06 2.70 -14.26
N VAL A 229 10.99 3.47 -14.83
CA VAL A 229 11.11 4.93 -14.62
C VAL A 229 11.36 5.63 -15.95
N ASP A 230 10.71 6.78 -16.18
CA ASP A 230 10.99 7.67 -17.30
C ASP A 230 12.10 8.64 -16.88
N LEU A 231 13.31 8.45 -17.40
CA LEU A 231 14.44 9.34 -17.12
C LEU A 231 14.46 10.49 -18.13
N VAL A 232 14.07 11.68 -17.67
CA VAL A 232 14.05 12.90 -18.46
C VAL A 232 15.30 13.72 -18.15
N VAL A 233 16.06 14.03 -19.19
CA VAL A 233 17.33 14.76 -19.10
C VAL A 233 17.15 16.12 -19.78
N GLY A 234 17.21 17.19 -18.99
CA GLY A 234 17.24 18.57 -19.47
C GLY A 234 18.60 18.95 -20.06
N GLU A 235 18.65 20.04 -20.82
CA GLU A 235 19.86 20.51 -21.51
C GLU A 235 21.00 20.91 -20.55
N ASP A 236 20.65 21.32 -19.34
CA ASP A 236 21.56 21.74 -18.27
C ASP A 236 21.96 20.60 -17.32
N ALA A 237 21.47 19.37 -17.56
CA ALA A 237 21.78 18.22 -16.71
C ALA A 237 23.26 17.83 -16.84
N PRO A 238 24.05 17.82 -15.74
CA PRO A 238 25.44 17.42 -15.80
C PRO A 238 25.60 15.95 -16.23
N ASP A 239 26.53 15.67 -17.15
CA ASP A 239 26.79 14.32 -17.67
C ASP A 239 27.01 13.28 -16.56
N TRP A 240 27.70 13.67 -15.49
CA TRP A 240 27.96 12.77 -14.36
C TRP A 240 26.68 12.39 -13.61
N GLN A 241 25.69 13.29 -13.51
CA GLN A 241 24.39 12.98 -12.88
C GLN A 241 23.59 12.00 -13.74
N VAL A 242 23.62 12.21 -15.06
CA VAL A 242 22.99 11.28 -16.02
C VAL A 242 23.64 9.89 -15.91
N ALA A 243 24.98 9.84 -15.82
CA ALA A 243 25.71 8.59 -15.65
C ALA A 243 25.35 7.87 -14.33
N ILE A 244 25.29 8.60 -13.21
CA ILE A 244 24.89 8.04 -11.90
C ILE A 244 23.45 7.52 -11.94
N ALA A 245 22.50 8.29 -12.47
CA ALA A 245 21.10 7.87 -12.54
C ALA A 245 20.93 6.58 -13.38
N ARG A 246 21.61 6.50 -14.54
CA ARG A 246 21.59 5.29 -15.38
C ARG A 246 22.24 4.09 -14.68
N MET A 247 23.34 4.32 -13.97
CA MET A 247 24.02 3.28 -13.20
C MET A 247 23.13 2.77 -12.05
N ALA A 248 22.50 3.67 -11.30
CA ALA A 248 21.56 3.33 -10.23
C ALA A 248 20.38 2.52 -10.75
N ALA A 249 19.78 2.93 -11.87
CA ALA A 249 18.72 2.18 -12.54
C ALA A 249 19.18 0.76 -12.91
N ALA A 250 20.38 0.63 -13.49
CA ALA A 250 20.94 -0.67 -13.89
C ALA A 250 21.23 -1.57 -12.68
N VAL A 251 21.80 -1.02 -11.60
CA VAL A 251 22.08 -1.74 -10.35
C VAL A 251 20.78 -2.21 -9.69
N ALA A 252 19.75 -1.36 -9.66
CA ALA A 252 18.44 -1.69 -9.10
C ALA A 252 17.58 -2.61 -10.00
N GLY A 253 18.01 -2.86 -11.24
CA GLY A 253 17.24 -3.63 -12.22
C GLY A 253 15.99 -2.90 -12.74
N VAL A 254 15.96 -1.57 -12.66
CA VAL A 254 14.81 -0.75 -13.06
C VAL A 254 14.95 -0.35 -14.53
N PRO A 255 14.05 -0.78 -15.42
CA PRO A 255 14.12 -0.40 -16.82
C PRO A 255 13.76 1.09 -16.99
N LEU A 256 14.53 1.78 -17.82
CA LEU A 256 14.23 3.15 -18.22
C LEU A 256 13.27 3.14 -19.41
N ARG A 257 12.04 3.60 -19.21
CA ARG A 257 10.96 3.55 -20.21
C ARG A 257 10.20 4.87 -20.21
N SER A 258 10.04 5.47 -21.39
CA SER A 258 9.22 6.66 -21.53
C SER A 258 7.75 6.37 -21.22
N GLY A 259 7.08 7.29 -20.53
CA GLY A 259 5.69 7.13 -20.12
C GLY A 259 5.47 6.18 -18.94
N ALA A 260 6.52 5.88 -18.16
CA ALA A 260 6.35 5.17 -16.90
C ALA A 260 5.59 6.02 -15.86
N GLU A 261 4.98 5.37 -14.87
CA GLU A 261 4.22 6.01 -13.78
C GLU A 261 5.08 6.97 -12.93
N ARG A 262 6.40 6.78 -12.94
CA ARG A 262 7.36 7.65 -12.28
C ARG A 262 8.33 8.25 -13.28
N VAL A 263 8.49 9.57 -13.20
CA VAL A 263 9.43 10.36 -13.97
C VAL A 263 10.56 10.82 -13.06
N ARG A 264 11.81 10.59 -13.46
CA ARG A 264 13.00 11.16 -12.84
C ARG A 264 13.51 12.29 -13.73
N VAL A 265 13.46 13.52 -13.24
CA VAL A 265 13.92 14.70 -13.99
C VAL A 265 15.30 15.12 -13.52
N LEU A 266 16.23 15.21 -14.46
CA LEU A 266 17.56 15.77 -14.26
C LEU A 266 17.65 17.10 -15.02
N GLY A 267 18.09 18.16 -14.35
CA GLY A 267 18.13 19.51 -14.94
C GLY A 267 16.78 20.21 -14.94
N ALA A 268 16.69 21.28 -15.72
CA ALA A 268 15.52 22.12 -15.90
C ALA A 268 14.44 21.42 -16.73
N VAL A 269 13.19 21.67 -16.36
CA VAL A 269 11.99 21.29 -17.10
C VAL A 269 11.00 22.43 -16.99
N ASP A 270 10.24 22.68 -18.06
CA ASP A 270 9.25 23.75 -18.10
C ASP A 270 7.99 23.41 -17.29
N ASP A 271 7.28 24.46 -16.88
CA ASP A 271 6.08 24.35 -16.05
C ASP A 271 4.90 23.68 -16.77
N GLU A 272 4.82 23.80 -18.10
CA GLU A 272 3.74 23.18 -18.89
C GLU A 272 3.85 21.65 -18.83
N ARG A 273 5.06 21.12 -18.99
CA ARG A 273 5.35 19.69 -18.88
C ARG A 273 5.16 19.18 -17.46
N LEU A 274 5.56 19.95 -16.44
CA LEU A 274 5.28 19.61 -15.04
C LEU A 274 3.78 19.53 -14.76
N ALA A 275 3.02 20.52 -15.24
CA ALA A 275 1.57 20.54 -15.10
C ALA A 275 0.90 19.37 -15.83
N ALA A 276 1.40 18.99 -17.00
CA ALA A 276 0.91 17.84 -17.76
C ALA A 276 1.12 16.52 -16.99
N TRP A 277 2.29 16.31 -16.39
CA TRP A 277 2.53 15.13 -15.54
C TRP A 277 1.64 15.10 -14.30
N PHE A 278 1.48 16.26 -13.63
CA PHE A 278 0.60 16.36 -12.48
C PHE A 278 -0.86 16.04 -12.85
N ALA A 279 -1.35 16.56 -13.98
CA ALA A 279 -2.70 16.28 -14.48
C ALA A 279 -2.90 14.81 -14.88
N ALA A 280 -1.81 14.12 -15.23
CA ALA A 280 -1.78 12.70 -15.57
C ALA A 280 -1.53 11.77 -14.37
N ASP A 281 -1.49 12.30 -13.14
CA ASP A 281 -1.18 11.55 -11.90
C ASP A 281 0.19 10.83 -11.95
N VAL A 282 1.14 11.41 -12.68
CA VAL A 282 2.51 10.90 -12.81
C VAL A 282 3.37 11.40 -11.66
N GLU A 283 4.09 10.49 -11.01
CA GLU A 283 4.98 10.82 -9.91
C GLU A 283 6.27 11.45 -10.45
N VAL A 284 6.53 12.72 -10.14
CA VAL A 284 7.72 13.45 -10.63
C VAL A 284 8.78 13.61 -9.54
N ASP A 285 9.95 13.00 -9.73
CA ASP A 285 11.13 13.11 -8.86
C ASP A 285 12.16 14.09 -9.43
N ARG A 286 12.22 15.28 -8.85
CA ARG A 286 13.17 16.35 -9.19
C ARG A 286 14.33 16.48 -8.21
N THR A 287 14.50 15.52 -7.29
CA THR A 287 15.59 15.58 -6.30
C THR A 287 16.95 15.69 -7.01
N PRO A 288 17.93 16.47 -6.53
CA PRO A 288 19.28 16.41 -7.09
C PRO A 288 19.84 14.99 -7.08
N VAL A 289 20.55 14.59 -8.14
CA VAL A 289 21.30 13.33 -8.16
C VAL A 289 22.54 13.47 -7.29
N VAL A 290 22.81 12.45 -6.48
CA VAL A 290 24.01 12.37 -5.65
C VAL A 290 24.76 11.08 -5.92
N ALA A 291 26.10 11.11 -5.80
CA ALA A 291 26.93 9.92 -5.95
C ALA A 291 26.94 9.00 -4.71
N ASP A 292 26.18 9.34 -3.66
CA ASP A 292 25.97 8.47 -2.50
C ASP A 292 24.95 7.38 -2.86
N ALA A 293 25.39 6.12 -2.79
CA ALA A 293 24.57 4.98 -3.15
C ALA A 293 23.33 4.82 -2.28
N ARG A 294 23.42 5.09 -0.97
CA ARG A 294 22.31 4.90 -0.03
C ARG A 294 21.20 5.93 -0.27
N VAL A 295 21.57 7.13 -0.69
CA VAL A 295 20.62 8.21 -1.01
C VAL A 295 20.03 8.06 -2.42
N GLU A 296 20.85 7.74 -3.44
CA GLU A 296 20.35 7.69 -4.82
C GLU A 296 19.55 6.42 -5.11
N LEU A 297 19.96 5.24 -4.63
CA LEU A 297 19.25 3.97 -4.91
C LEU A 297 17.81 3.97 -4.39
N ARG A 298 17.49 4.75 -3.35
CA ARG A 298 16.13 4.89 -2.80
C ARG A 298 15.14 5.46 -3.83
N ARG A 299 15.63 6.18 -4.84
CA ARG A 299 14.82 6.77 -5.92
C ARG A 299 14.33 5.73 -6.93
N TRP A 300 14.88 4.52 -6.85
CA TRP A 300 14.66 3.42 -7.79
C TRP A 300 13.84 2.27 -7.18
N VAL A 301 13.38 2.43 -5.94
CA VAL A 301 12.62 1.41 -5.20
C VAL A 301 11.36 1.99 -4.57
N ARG A 302 10.42 1.12 -4.23
CA ARG A 302 9.28 1.37 -3.35
C ARG A 302 9.49 0.60 -2.05
N GLU A 303 9.30 1.26 -0.91
CA GLU A 303 9.32 0.59 0.38
C GLU A 303 8.08 -0.30 0.55
N GLN A 304 8.24 -1.44 1.22
CA GLN A 304 7.15 -2.34 1.59
C GLN A 304 7.33 -2.83 3.03
N SER A 305 6.28 -2.70 3.84
CA SER A 305 6.23 -3.26 5.18
C SER A 305 5.44 -4.55 5.15
N ILE A 306 5.95 -5.61 5.75
CA ILE A 306 5.30 -6.92 5.90
C ILE A 306 5.19 -7.21 7.39
N SER A 307 3.97 -7.47 7.88
CA SER A 307 3.74 -7.91 9.25
C SER A 307 3.06 -9.28 9.26
N GLU A 308 3.70 -10.26 9.87
CA GLU A 308 3.31 -11.66 9.82
C GLU A 308 3.25 -12.26 11.22
N THR A 309 2.10 -12.84 11.57
CA THR A 309 1.94 -13.57 12.84
C THR A 309 2.80 -14.84 12.85
N ARG A 310 3.71 -14.96 13.83
CA ARG A 310 4.66 -16.10 13.95
C ARG A 310 4.21 -17.18 14.93
N HIS A 311 2.94 -17.21 15.32
CA HIS A 311 2.42 -18.20 16.25
C HIS A 311 1.06 -18.75 15.85
N ARG A 312 0.78 -19.99 16.26
CA ARG A 312 -0.55 -20.57 16.28
C ARG A 312 -1.05 -20.66 17.71
N HIS A 313 -1.98 -19.77 18.06
CA HIS A 313 -2.55 -19.69 19.42
C HIS A 313 -1.48 -19.59 20.53
N GLY A 314 -0.41 -18.80 20.30
CA GLY A 314 0.69 -18.60 21.24
C GLY A 314 1.83 -19.60 21.15
N ARG A 315 1.68 -20.70 20.39
CA ARG A 315 2.79 -21.59 20.06
C ARG A 315 3.54 -21.04 18.84
N LEU A 316 4.83 -20.75 18.99
CA LEU A 316 5.66 -20.25 17.89
C LEU A 316 5.70 -21.26 16.73
N LEU A 317 5.68 -20.73 15.51
CA LEU A 317 5.91 -21.47 14.28
C LEU A 317 7.42 -21.55 14.07
N ASP A 318 7.94 -22.77 13.96
CA ASP A 318 9.37 -23.05 13.74
C ASP A 318 9.84 -22.49 12.38
#